data_AF-A0A7U9RJ79-F1
#
_entry.id   AF-A0A7U9RJ79-F1
#
_cell.length_a   1.000
_cell.length_b   1.000
_cell.length_c   1.000
_cell.angle_alpha   90.00
_cell.angle_beta   90.00
_cell.angle_gamma   90.00
#
_symmetry.space_group_name_H-M   'P 1'
#
loop_
_entity.id
_entity.type
_entity.pdbx_description
1 polymer ?
#
loop_
_entity_poly.entity_id
_entity_poly.type
_entity_poly.pdbx_seq_one_letter_code
_entity_poly.pdbx_strand_id
1 'polypeptide(L)' 'MFTFEDYKSLTAITDCDELISAISRIPEDDLRAALPMTLLACAKHMEIDQELWRREHERANKAEAMLKSKFPDN' A
#
# COMPACT_ATOMS: atom_id res chain seq x y z
N MET A 1 -8.10 -19.96 0.46
CA MET A 1 -7.08 -19.20 -0.28
C MET A 1 -7.58 -17.78 -0.37
N PHE A 2 -6.82 -16.81 0.16
CA PHE A 2 -7.21 -15.41 0.20
C PHE A 2 -7.03 -14.78 -1.19
N THR A 3 -8.08 -14.15 -1.73
CA THR A 3 -8.13 -13.65 -3.11
C THR A 3 -8.00 -12.13 -3.18
N PHE A 4 -7.75 -11.61 -4.38
CA PHE A 4 -7.69 -10.16 -4.64
C PHE A 4 -9.02 -9.46 -4.31
N GLU A 5 -10.14 -10.15 -4.50
CA GLU A 5 -11.47 -9.59 -4.22
C GLU A 5 -11.80 -9.62 -2.71
N ASP A 6 -11.20 -10.55 -1.96
CA ASP A 6 -11.21 -10.54 -0.49
C ASP A 6 -10.41 -9.34 0.05
N TYR A 7 -9.24 -9.07 -0.52
CA TYR A 7 -8.43 -7.89 -0.17
C TYR A 7 -9.17 -6.58 -0.44
N LYS A 8 -9.83 -6.48 -1.60
CA LYS A 8 -10.59 -5.30 -2.01
C LYS A 8 -11.79 -5.04 -1.10
N SER A 9 -12.47 -6.10 -0.66
CA SER A 9 -13.54 -6.01 0.34
C SER A 9 -13.03 -5.53 1.69
N LEU A 10 -11.84 -5.97 2.11
CA LEU A 10 -11.19 -5.49 3.34
C LEU A 10 -10.79 -4.01 3.25
N THR A 11 -10.30 -3.55 2.10
CA THR A 11 -9.99 -2.13 1.87
C THR A 11 -11.23 -1.25 1.73
N ALA A 12 -12.40 -1.84 1.43
CA ALA A 12 -13.67 -1.13 1.34
C ALA A 12 -14.34 -0.91 2.72
N ILE A 13 -13.83 -1.55 3.78
CA ILE A 13 -14.18 -1.24 5.16
C ILE A 13 -13.44 0.06 5.54
N THR A 14 -13.98 1.19 5.09
CA THR A 14 -13.49 2.54 5.46
C THR A 14 -13.92 2.96 6.87
N ASP A 15 -14.77 2.17 7.54
CA ASP A 15 -15.21 2.43 8.90
C ASP A 15 -14.41 1.56 9.90
N CYS A 16 -13.54 2.22 10.66
CA CYS A 16 -12.73 1.58 11.69
C CYS A 16 -13.61 0.82 12.71
N ASP A 17 -14.82 1.28 13.00
CA ASP A 17 -15.70 0.63 13.98
C ASP A 17 -16.26 -0.70 13.43
N GLU A 18 -16.58 -0.76 12.14
CA GLU A 18 -17.04 -1.98 11.47
C GLU A 18 -15.91 -3.01 11.36
N LEU A 19 -14.68 -2.54 11.10
CA LEU A 19 -13.48 -3.38 11.11
C LEU A 19 -13.20 -3.96 12.51
N ILE A 20 -13.23 -3.11 13.55
CA ILE A 20 -13.01 -3.53 14.95
C ILE A 20 -14.11 -4.53 15.36
N SER A 21 -15.36 -4.29 14.98
CA SER A 21 -16.47 -5.22 15.26
C SER A 21 -16.29 -6.56 14.56
N ALA A 22 -15.84 -6.57 13.30
CA ALA A 22 -15.55 -7.80 12.57
C ALA A 22 -14.37 -8.58 13.20
N ILE A 23 -13.29 -7.88 13.58
CA ILE A 23 -12.12 -8.46 14.24
C ILE A 23 -12.50 -9.08 15.60
N SER A 24 -13.38 -8.43 16.37
CA SER A 24 -13.82 -8.92 17.68
C SER A 24 -14.56 -10.26 17.64
N ARG A 25 -15.04 -10.68 16.46
CA ARG A 25 -15.73 -11.96 16.25
C ARG A 25 -14.79 -13.11 15.87
N ILE A 26 -13.51 -12.82 15.62
CA ILE A 26 -12.51 -13.81 15.26
C ILE A 26 -11.90 -14.39 16.56
N PRO A 27 -11.72 -15.71 16.68
CA PRO A 27 -11.03 -16.31 17.82
C PRO A 27 -9.62 -15.74 17.99
N GLU A 28 -9.19 -15.51 19.24
CA GLU A 28 -7.90 -14.88 19.54
C GLU A 28 -6.71 -15.66 18.97
N ASP A 29 -6.78 -16.99 18.97
CA ASP A 29 -5.71 -17.85 18.45
C ASP A 29 -5.57 -17.71 16.92
N ASP A 30 -6.68 -17.54 16.20
CA ASP A 30 -6.68 -17.30 14.74
C ASP A 30 -6.12 -15.90 14.42
N LEU A 31 -6.48 -14.90 15.23
CA LEU A 31 -5.93 -13.54 15.17
C LEU A 31 -4.41 -13.53 15.40
N ARG A 32 -3.95 -14.27 16.42
CA ARG A 32 -2.53 -14.39 16.76
C ARG A 32 -1.74 -15.10 15.66
N ALA A 33 -2.34 -16.11 15.02
CA ALA A 33 -1.73 -16.79 13.88
C ALA A 33 -1.69 -15.92 12.61
N ALA A 34 -2.68 -15.06 12.39
CA ALA A 34 -2.75 -14.16 11.25
C ALA A 34 -1.83 -12.93 11.38
N LEU A 35 -1.59 -12.45 12.61
CA LEU A 35 -0.83 -11.23 12.89
C LEU A 35 0.56 -11.18 12.21
N PRO A 36 1.41 -12.23 12.25
CA PRO A 36 2.71 -12.21 11.58
C PRO A 36 2.60 -12.02 10.07
N MET A 37 1.62 -12.68 9.43
CA MET A 37 1.40 -12.57 7.98
C MET A 37 0.90 -11.18 7.60
N THR A 38 -0.01 -10.62 8.40
CA THR A 38 -0.50 -9.24 8.21
C THR A 38 0.63 -8.23 8.34
N LEU A 39 1.46 -8.33 9.38
CA LEU A 39 2.61 -7.45 9.58
C LEU A 39 3.63 -7.57 8.44
N LEU A 40 3.90 -8.79 7.96
CA LEU A 40 4.78 -9.02 6.81
C LEU A 40 4.22 -8.39 5.53
N ALA A 41 2.92 -8.54 5.28
CA ALA A 41 2.25 -7.93 4.14
C ALA A 41 2.32 -6.40 4.19
N CYS A 42 2.07 -5.80 5.36
CA CYS A 42 2.21 -4.35 5.56
C CYS A 42 3.64 -3.87 5.29
N ALA A 43 4.65 -4.56 5.82
CA ALA A 43 6.05 -4.21 5.59
C ALA A 43 6.41 -4.27 4.10
N LYS A 44 5.95 -5.30 3.37
CA LYS A 44 6.15 -5.42 1.93
C LYS A 44 5.42 -4.37 1.11
N HIS A 45 4.21 -3.99 1.50
CA HIS A 45 3.51 -2.87 0.87
C HIS A 45 4.29 -1.56 1.02
N MET A 46 4.82 -1.26 2.21
CA MET A 46 5.64 -0.06 2.42
C MET A 46 6.91 -0.04 1.55
N GLU A 47 7.60 -1.19 1.43
CA GLU A 47 8.77 -1.31 0.54
C GLU A 47 8.40 -1.03 -0.93
N ILE A 48 7.26 -1.58 -1.39
CA ILE A 48 6.77 -1.37 -2.76
C ILE A 48 6.42 0.10 -3.00
N ASP A 49 5.69 0.73 -2.08
CA ASP A 49 5.28 2.13 -2.21
C ASP A 49 6.49 3.07 -2.26
N GLN A 50 7.52 2.81 -1.44
CA GLN A 50 8.77 3.56 -1.48
C GLN A 50 9.49 3.42 -2.82
N GLU A 51 9.58 2.21 -3.35
CA GLU A 51 10.23 1.97 -4.64
C GLU A 51 9.43 2.58 -5.81
N LEU A 52 8.10 2.53 -5.77
CA LEU A 52 7.24 3.21 -6.73
C LEU A 52 7.47 4.72 -6.69
N TRP A 53 7.43 5.32 -5.49
CA TRP A 53 7.72 6.74 -5.30
C TRP A 53 9.07 7.12 -5.88
N ARG A 54 10.13 6.36 -5.59
CA ARG A 54 11.49 6.58 -6.10
C ARG A 54 11.51 6.61 -7.64
N ARG A 55 10.85 5.64 -8.29
CA ARG A 55 10.79 5.54 -9.75
C ARG A 55 10.02 6.69 -10.39
N GLU A 56 8.86 7.04 -9.85
CA GLU A 56 8.07 8.15 -10.37
C GLU A 56 8.81 9.48 -10.21
N HIS A 57 9.46 9.68 -9.06
CA HIS A 57 10.30 10.85 -8.83
C HIS A 57 11.47 10.95 -9.82
N GLU A 58 12.15 9.83 -10.09
CA GLU A 58 13.23 9.79 -11.09
C GLU A 58 12.74 10.09 -12.50
N ARG A 59 11.55 9.58 -12.87
CA ARG A 59 10.93 9.89 -14.17
C ARG A 59 10.53 11.35 -14.28
N ALA A 60 9.98 11.94 -13.22
CA ALA A 60 9.65 13.37 -13.18
C ALA A 60 10.90 14.23 -13.38
N ASN A 61 11.99 13.93 -12.67
CA ASN A 61 13.26 14.66 -12.81
C ASN A 61 13.82 14.58 -14.24
N LYS A 62 13.75 13.39 -14.88
CA LYS A 62 14.17 13.23 -16.28
C LYS A 62 13.29 14.06 -17.23
N ALA A 63 11.97 14.04 -17.04
CA ALA A 63 11.06 14.83 -17.85
C ALA A 63 11.30 16.34 -17.69
N GLU A 64 11.55 16.81 -16.47
CA GLU A 64 11.88 18.19 -16.18
C GLU A 64 13.20 18.61 -16.84
N ALA A 65 14.25 17.79 -16.75
CA ALA A 65 15.53 18.05 -17.40
C ALA A 65 15.39 18.12 -18.94
N MET A 66 14.58 17.25 -19.54
CA MET A 66 14.28 17.30 -20.97
C MET A 66 13.52 18.57 -21.38
N LEU A 67 12.58 19.03 -20.55
CA LEU A 67 11.85 20.28 -20.79
C LEU A 67 12.79 21.48 -20.73
N LYS A 68 13.60 21.60 -19.67
CA LYS A 68 14.60 22.67 -19.51
C LYS A 68 15.65 22.68 -20.61
N SER A 69 16.04 21.51 -21.11
CA SER A 69 16.96 21.43 -22.26
C SER A 69 16.33 21.91 -23.56
N LYS A 70 15.02 21.76 -23.75
CA LYS A 70 14.30 22.20 -24.96
C LYS A 70 13.90 23.68 -24.90
N PHE A 71 13.66 24.18 -23.69
CA PHE A 71 13.31 25.56 -23.41
C PHE A 71 14.27 26.08 -22.35
N PRO A 72 15.52 26.41 -22.74
CA PRO A 72 16.45 27.03 -21.81
C PRO A 72 15.89 28.38 -21.39
N ASP A 73 15.85 28.63 -20.09
CA ASP A 73 15.52 29.96 -19.56
C ASP A 73 16.61 30.92 -20.06
N ASN A 74 16.23 31.88 -20.92
CA ASN A 74 17.13 32.92 -21.43
C ASN A 74 17.81 33.71 -20.31
#